data_AF-A0A8C0ZMK8-F1
#
_entry.id   AF-A0A8C0ZMK8-F1
#
_cell.length_a   1.000
_cell.length_b   1.000
_cell.length_c   1.000
_cell.angle_alpha   90.00
_cell.angle_beta   90.00
_cell.angle_gamma   90.00
#
_symmetry.space_group_name_H-M   'P 1'
#
loop_
_entity.id
_entity.type
_entity.pdbx_description
1 polymer ?
#
loop_
_entity_poly.entity_id
_entity_poly.type
_entity_poly.pdbx_seq_one_letter_code
_entity_poly.pdbx_strand_id
1 'polypeptide(L)'
;MSVTVDPASGAERGTASAGGASGPAIGPVNREKAPRRHIPLENRNLRLPPRRTNHRPAGKGEQGVRRKSGNRDAGSAGAPGLAAGVLGAAAPPGNASRGAGGGGDKRQLVYVFTTWRSGSSFFGELFNQNPEVFFLYEPVWHVWQKLYPGDAVSLQGAARDMLSALYRCDLSVFQLYSPAGSGGRNLTTLGIFGAATNKVVCSSPLCPAYRKEVVGLVDDRVCKKCPPQRLARFEEECRKYRTLVIKGVRVFDVAVLAPLLRDPALDLKVIHLVRDPRAVASSRIRSRHGLIRESLQVVRSRDPRAHRMPFLEAAGHKLGAKKEGMGGPADYHALGAMEVICNSMAKTLQTALQPPDWLQGHYLVVRYEDLVGDPVKTLRRVYDFVGLLVSPEMEQFALNMTSGSGSSSKPFVVSARNATQAANAWRTALTFQQIKQVEEFCSQPMAVLGYERCWFEINVNLDETIKFSDPGNWAIK
;
A
#
# COMPACT_ATOMS: atom_id res chain seq x y z
N MET A 1 -31.35 -17.71 -24.85
CA MET A 1 -32.35 -16.62 -24.79
C MET A 1 -31.62 -15.30 -24.69
N SER A 2 -31.40 -14.71 -25.85
CA SER A 2 -30.72 -13.45 -26.09
C SER A 2 -31.77 -12.35 -26.24
N VAL A 3 -31.62 -11.24 -25.51
CA VAL A 3 -32.37 -10.01 -25.81
C VAL A 3 -31.40 -8.83 -25.76
N THR A 4 -31.11 -8.34 -26.96
CA THR A 4 -30.60 -7.01 -27.30
C THR A 4 -31.73 -5.99 -27.18
N VAL A 5 -31.45 -4.79 -26.67
CA VAL A 5 -32.28 -3.61 -26.91
C VAL A 5 -31.35 -2.40 -27.13
N ASP A 6 -31.44 -1.84 -28.33
CA ASP A 6 -30.88 -0.54 -28.73
C ASP A 6 -31.93 0.57 -28.54
N PRO A 7 -31.53 1.87 -28.58
CA PRO A 7 -32.23 2.98 -27.95
C PRO A 7 -33.14 3.77 -28.90
N ALA A 8 -34.10 4.50 -28.33
CA ALA A 8 -34.84 5.55 -29.02
C ALA A 8 -34.91 6.83 -28.18
N SER A 9 -34.65 7.93 -28.88
CA SER A 9 -34.70 9.34 -28.50
C SER A 9 -36.13 9.85 -28.26
N GLY A 10 -36.27 10.83 -27.37
CA GLY A 10 -37.46 11.68 -27.27
C GLY A 10 -37.13 12.94 -26.47
N ALA A 11 -37.10 14.08 -27.16
CA ALA A 11 -36.92 15.41 -26.59
C ALA A 11 -38.27 16.01 -26.23
N GLU A 12 -38.36 16.76 -25.12
CA GLU A 12 -39.36 17.81 -24.98
C GLU A 12 -38.86 18.93 -24.05
N ARG A 13 -39.15 20.16 -24.48
CA ARG A 13 -38.76 21.45 -23.86
C ARG A 13 -39.84 21.89 -22.89
N GLY A 14 -39.43 22.58 -21.83
CA GLY A 14 -40.28 23.42 -20.99
C GLY A 14 -39.50 24.59 -20.41
N THR A 15 -39.77 25.78 -20.97
CA THR A 15 -39.50 27.17 -20.54
C THR A 15 -39.87 27.43 -19.06
N ALA A 16 -39.45 28.46 -18.31
CA ALA A 16 -38.58 29.62 -18.46
C ALA A 16 -38.42 30.27 -17.05
N SER A 17 -37.47 31.20 -16.93
CA SER A 17 -37.59 32.50 -16.23
C SER A 17 -36.46 32.80 -15.23
N ALA A 18 -35.79 33.91 -15.51
CA ALA A 18 -34.81 34.58 -14.70
C ALA A 18 -35.49 35.69 -13.87
N GLY A 19 -34.96 35.95 -12.68
CA GLY A 19 -35.26 37.14 -11.89
C GLY A 19 -34.14 37.35 -10.88
N GLY A 20 -33.33 38.39 -11.09
CA GLY A 20 -32.29 38.82 -10.17
C GLY A 20 -32.79 39.87 -9.18
N ALA A 21 -32.12 39.97 -8.02
CA ALA A 21 -32.01 41.18 -7.23
C ALA A 21 -30.83 41.09 -6.24
N SER A 22 -30.30 42.25 -5.91
CA SER A 22 -28.97 42.61 -5.40
C SER A 22 -28.83 42.74 -3.88
N GLY A 23 -27.62 42.41 -3.36
CA GLY A 23 -26.87 43.07 -2.26
C GLY A 23 -27.33 42.88 -0.80
N PRO A 24 -26.48 43.14 0.22
CA PRO A 24 -25.22 43.88 0.18
C PRO A 24 -23.98 43.12 0.76
N ALA A 25 -22.82 43.75 0.54
CA ALA A 25 -21.47 43.29 0.86
C ALA A 25 -21.02 43.55 2.31
N ILE A 26 -20.12 42.70 2.83
CA ILE A 26 -19.31 42.95 4.03
C ILE A 26 -17.85 42.65 3.70
N GLY A 27 -16.97 43.64 3.93
CA GLY A 27 -15.57 43.66 3.50
C GLY A 27 -14.60 42.80 4.32
N PRO A 28 -13.34 42.68 3.88
CA PRO A 28 -12.35 41.77 4.47
C PRO A 28 -11.61 42.40 5.66
N VAL A 29 -11.48 41.64 6.75
CA VAL A 29 -10.62 42.00 7.88
C VAL A 29 -9.24 41.38 7.67
N ASN A 30 -8.24 42.25 7.50
CA ASN A 30 -6.82 41.92 7.55
C ASN A 30 -6.43 41.49 8.97
N ARG A 31 -5.71 40.37 9.10
CA ARG A 31 -4.86 40.10 10.27
C ARG A 31 -3.48 39.62 9.81
N GLU A 32 -2.49 40.42 10.20
CA GLU A 32 -1.06 40.25 9.94
C GLU A 32 -0.50 38.94 10.48
N LYS A 33 0.47 38.38 9.74
CA LYS A 33 1.33 37.28 10.17
C LYS A 33 2.44 37.81 11.08
N ALA A 34 2.74 37.08 12.16
CA ALA A 34 4.01 37.15 12.87
C ALA A 34 4.75 35.78 12.75
N PRO A 35 6.10 35.76 12.69
CA PRO A 35 6.87 34.63 12.20
C PRO A 35 7.13 33.58 13.28
N ARG A 36 7.02 32.29 12.95
CA ARG A 36 7.52 31.20 13.82
C ARG A 36 8.68 30.48 13.16
N ARG A 37 9.77 30.43 13.93
CA ARG A 37 11.08 29.86 13.59
C ARG A 37 10.96 28.39 13.17
N HIS A 38 11.54 28.06 12.02
CA HIS A 38 11.76 26.69 11.58
C HIS A 38 12.89 26.06 12.40
N ILE A 39 12.61 24.92 13.02
CA ILE A 39 13.63 23.97 13.50
C ILE A 39 13.44 22.70 12.65
N PRO A 40 14.44 22.22 11.89
CA PRO A 40 14.31 21.01 11.09
C PRO A 40 14.38 19.78 12.00
N LEU A 41 13.43 18.85 11.87
CA LEU A 41 13.50 17.52 12.49
C LEU A 41 14.02 16.51 11.46
N GLU A 42 15.30 16.20 11.59
CA GLU A 42 16.01 15.12 10.94
C GLU A 42 15.67 13.76 11.57
N ASN A 43 15.65 12.72 10.73
CA ASN A 43 15.77 11.28 11.05
C ASN A 43 15.13 10.75 12.34
N ARG A 44 13.93 10.16 12.22
CA ARG A 44 13.46 9.13 13.17
C ARG A 44 13.25 7.80 12.45
N ASN A 45 14.32 7.01 12.43
CA ASN A 45 14.20 5.55 12.47
C ASN A 45 13.38 5.19 13.72
N LEU A 46 12.41 4.29 13.56
CA LEU A 46 11.59 3.73 14.63
C LEU A 46 12.49 3.12 15.73
N ARG A 47 12.81 3.91 16.76
CA ARG A 47 13.34 3.43 18.04
C ARG A 47 12.38 3.87 19.13
N LEU A 48 11.88 2.89 19.90
CA LEU A 48 11.12 3.12 21.12
C LEU A 48 12.02 3.75 22.21
N PRO A 49 11.48 4.58 23.11
CA PRO A 49 12.24 5.13 24.23
C PRO A 49 12.56 4.03 25.28
N PRO A 50 13.68 4.14 26.01
CA PRO A 50 14.04 3.15 27.03
C PRO A 50 13.08 3.19 28.22
N ARG A 51 12.70 2.00 28.71
CA ARG A 51 11.92 1.83 29.94
C ARG A 51 12.69 2.40 31.14
N ARG A 52 12.03 3.27 31.92
CA ARG A 52 12.44 3.60 33.28
C ARG A 52 12.40 2.33 34.14
N THR A 53 13.54 1.88 34.63
CA THR A 53 13.62 0.87 35.68
C THR A 53 13.42 1.56 37.03
N ASN A 54 12.42 1.10 37.80
CA ASN A 54 12.24 1.51 39.18
C ASN A 54 13.34 0.88 40.04
N HIS A 55 14.09 1.74 40.74
CA HIS A 55 14.98 1.34 41.82
C HIS A 55 14.18 0.79 43.01
N ARG A 56 14.59 -0.37 43.52
CA ARG A 56 14.50 -0.73 44.95
C ARG A 56 15.77 -1.47 45.38
N PRO A 57 16.18 -1.33 46.66
CA PRO A 57 17.57 -1.42 47.09
C PRO A 57 18.03 -2.85 47.39
N ALA A 58 19.34 -3.04 47.28
CA ALA A 58 20.06 -4.27 47.57
C ALA A 58 20.19 -4.52 49.09
N GLY A 59 19.85 -5.74 49.51
CA GLY A 59 20.24 -6.35 50.78
C GLY A 59 21.53 -7.17 50.62
N LYS A 60 22.35 -7.18 51.67
CA LYS A 60 23.72 -7.67 51.79
C LYS A 60 23.85 -9.21 51.90
N GLY A 61 25.07 -9.69 51.62
CA GLY A 61 25.68 -10.95 52.10
C GLY A 61 25.77 -12.03 51.00
N GLU A 62 26.84 -12.81 50.79
CA GLU A 62 28.14 -13.06 51.43
C GLU A 62 29.01 -13.77 50.34
N GLN A 63 30.24 -13.33 50.11
CA GLN A 63 31.53 -14.01 50.38
C GLN A 63 31.81 -15.40 49.76
N GLY A 64 32.99 -15.49 49.13
CA GLY A 64 33.80 -16.70 48.89
C GLY A 64 33.81 -17.16 47.42
N VAL A 65 34.92 -17.46 46.74
CA VAL A 65 36.31 -17.75 47.11
C VAL A 65 37.21 -17.54 45.87
N ARG A 66 38.46 -17.12 46.14
CA ARG A 66 39.62 -16.96 45.23
C ARG A 66 40.07 -18.24 44.50
N ARG A 67 40.69 -18.07 43.31
CA ARG A 67 42.07 -18.50 42.91
C ARG A 67 42.34 -17.96 41.48
N LYS A 68 43.29 -17.03 41.23
CA LYS A 68 44.73 -17.20 40.89
C LYS A 68 44.96 -18.26 39.79
N SER A 69 45.80 -18.11 38.75
CA SER A 69 46.93 -17.21 38.45
C SER A 69 47.55 -17.64 37.10
N GLY A 70 48.27 -16.72 36.42
CA GLY A 70 49.43 -17.04 35.56
C GLY A 70 49.17 -16.88 34.05
N ASN A 71 49.71 -15.95 33.25
CA ASN A 71 50.97 -15.16 33.14
C ASN A 71 51.80 -15.60 31.91
N ARG A 72 52.51 -14.61 31.35
CA ARG A 72 53.62 -14.60 30.36
C ARG A 72 53.23 -14.11 28.96
N ASP A 73 53.62 -12.89 28.55
CA ASP A 73 54.98 -12.37 28.17
C ASP A 73 55.39 -12.88 26.78
N ALA A 74 56.04 -12.17 25.86
CA ALA A 74 56.58 -10.81 25.72
C ALA A 74 56.93 -10.63 24.21
N GLY A 75 56.96 -9.39 23.68
CA GLY A 75 58.19 -8.74 23.18
C GLY A 75 57.90 -8.07 21.83
N SER A 76 57.92 -6.73 21.72
CA SER A 76 59.07 -5.82 21.49
C SER A 76 59.62 -5.92 20.05
N ALA A 77 60.02 -4.89 19.31
CA ALA A 77 60.02 -3.43 19.34
C ALA A 77 60.81 -2.99 18.07
N GLY A 78 60.69 -1.75 17.60
CA GLY A 78 61.78 -1.10 16.83
C GLY A 78 61.38 -0.35 15.53
N ALA A 79 61.39 0.97 15.60
CA ALA A 79 61.40 1.95 14.48
C ALA A 79 62.87 2.40 14.19
N PRO A 80 63.24 3.55 13.56
CA PRO A 80 62.54 4.59 12.76
C PRO A 80 63.36 5.18 11.53
N GLY A 81 62.82 6.22 10.87
CA GLY A 81 63.56 7.29 10.12
C GLY A 81 63.40 7.26 8.58
N LEU A 82 63.40 8.35 7.77
CA LEU A 82 63.53 9.81 7.92
C LEU A 82 63.14 10.49 6.56
N ALA A 83 62.73 11.76 6.64
CA ALA A 83 62.49 12.86 5.69
C ALA A 83 62.96 12.84 4.21
N ALA A 84 62.17 13.48 3.32
CA ALA A 84 62.52 14.67 2.49
C ALA A 84 61.44 14.96 1.41
N GLY A 85 61.15 16.25 1.13
CA GLY A 85 60.13 16.69 0.17
C GLY A 85 60.70 17.33 -1.12
N VAL A 86 59.84 17.53 -2.12
CA VAL A 86 60.03 18.46 -3.25
C VAL A 86 58.66 18.98 -3.74
N LEU A 87 58.60 20.29 -4.01
CA LEU A 87 57.51 21.06 -4.60
C LEU A 87 57.43 20.90 -6.13
N GLY A 88 56.22 20.92 -6.70
CA GLY A 88 55.99 21.04 -8.15
C GLY A 88 54.58 21.55 -8.44
N ALA A 89 54.50 22.63 -9.24
CA ALA A 89 53.31 23.45 -9.45
C ALA A 89 52.42 23.01 -10.64
N ALA A 90 51.13 23.36 -10.52
CA ALA A 90 50.16 23.81 -11.53
C ALA A 90 49.78 22.95 -12.76
N ALA A 91 48.48 22.61 -12.83
CA ALA A 91 47.49 22.84 -13.92
C ALA A 91 46.60 21.61 -14.29
N PRO A 92 45.31 21.81 -14.68
CA PRO A 92 44.23 20.80 -14.79
C PRO A 92 44.28 20.08 -16.16
N PRO A 93 43.42 19.09 -16.56
CA PRO A 93 42.04 18.77 -16.13
C PRO A 93 41.73 17.24 -16.07
N GLY A 94 40.46 16.86 -15.87
CA GLY A 94 39.96 15.60 -16.43
C GLY A 94 39.06 14.76 -15.53
N ASN A 95 37.82 14.58 -15.98
CA ASN A 95 36.86 13.55 -15.58
C ASN A 95 37.48 12.30 -14.95
N ALA A 96 37.29 12.14 -13.64
CA ALA A 96 37.39 10.85 -13.00
C ALA A 96 36.15 10.03 -13.37
N SER A 97 36.29 9.23 -14.42
CA SER A 97 35.51 8.04 -14.67
C SER A 97 35.36 7.25 -13.37
N ARG A 98 34.12 7.16 -12.88
CA ARG A 98 33.77 6.21 -11.82
C ARG A 98 34.16 4.82 -12.31
N GLY A 99 35.10 4.22 -11.57
CA GLY A 99 35.58 2.88 -11.82
C GLY A 99 34.42 1.91 -11.97
N ALA A 100 34.47 1.17 -13.07
CA ALA A 100 33.70 -0.04 -13.28
C ALA A 100 34.12 -1.07 -12.23
N GLY A 101 33.44 -1.07 -11.09
CA GLY A 101 33.41 -2.20 -10.16
C GLY A 101 32.36 -3.18 -10.66
N GLY A 102 32.80 -4.35 -11.14
CA GLY A 102 31.94 -5.41 -11.64
C GLY A 102 31.02 -5.98 -10.57
N GLY A 103 29.76 -5.57 -10.59
CA GLY A 103 28.63 -6.37 -10.15
C GLY A 103 27.69 -6.47 -11.35
N GLY A 104 27.44 -7.66 -11.87
CA GLY A 104 26.39 -7.82 -12.89
C GLY A 104 25.09 -7.24 -12.32
N ASP A 105 24.51 -6.23 -12.97
CA ASP A 105 23.33 -5.51 -12.50
C ASP A 105 22.19 -6.50 -12.18
N LYS A 106 22.05 -6.88 -10.90
CA LYS A 106 20.96 -7.75 -10.44
C LYS A 106 19.64 -7.00 -10.63
N ARG A 107 18.63 -7.69 -11.17
CA ARG A 107 17.28 -7.14 -11.34
C ARG A 107 16.70 -6.77 -9.98
N GLN A 108 16.21 -5.54 -9.82
CA GLN A 108 15.49 -5.13 -8.63
C GLN A 108 14.06 -5.67 -8.69
N LEU A 109 13.66 -6.42 -7.66
CA LEU A 109 12.31 -6.96 -7.55
C LEU A 109 11.59 -6.26 -6.42
N VAL A 110 10.32 -5.92 -6.63
CA VAL A 110 9.51 -5.19 -5.64
C VAL A 110 8.16 -5.86 -5.48
N TYR A 111 7.75 -6.07 -4.22
CA TYR A 111 6.39 -6.43 -3.88
C TYR A 111 5.72 -5.26 -3.14
N VAL A 112 4.67 -4.68 -3.72
CA VAL A 112 3.81 -3.75 -2.99
C VAL A 112 2.83 -4.57 -2.18
N PHE A 113 3.16 -4.75 -0.90
CA PHE A 113 2.39 -5.48 0.11
C PHE A 113 1.33 -4.54 0.72
N THR A 114 0.05 -4.90 0.61
CA THR A 114 -1.04 -4.10 1.17
C THR A 114 -2.33 -4.90 1.23
N THR A 115 -3.45 -4.27 1.59
CA THR A 115 -4.80 -4.85 1.56
C THR A 115 -5.68 -4.14 0.52
N TRP A 116 -6.85 -4.71 0.23
CA TRP A 116 -7.82 -4.06 -0.64
C TRP A 116 -8.25 -2.72 -0.04
N ARG A 117 -8.51 -1.74 -0.93
CA ARG A 117 -9.05 -0.42 -0.59
C ARG A 117 -8.12 0.49 0.23
N SER A 118 -6.85 0.13 0.37
CA SER A 118 -5.79 0.97 0.96
C SER A 118 -5.33 2.15 0.09
N GLY A 119 -5.88 2.34 -1.11
CA GLY A 119 -5.34 3.29 -2.09
C GLY A 119 -4.23 2.71 -2.97
N SER A 120 -3.98 1.40 -2.85
CA SER A 120 -2.95 0.68 -3.57
C SER A 120 -3.08 0.67 -5.10
N SER A 121 -4.26 0.98 -5.64
CA SER A 121 -4.43 1.16 -7.09
C SER A 121 -3.72 2.43 -7.57
N PHE A 122 -3.90 3.57 -6.89
CA PHE A 122 -3.15 4.79 -7.20
C PHE A 122 -1.65 4.60 -6.95
N PHE A 123 -1.28 4.02 -5.80
CA PHE A 123 0.13 3.76 -5.51
C PHE A 123 0.80 2.85 -6.55
N GLY A 124 0.07 1.86 -7.07
CA GLY A 124 0.54 1.01 -8.17
C GLY A 124 0.78 1.78 -9.47
N GLU A 125 -0.02 2.81 -9.76
CA GLU A 125 0.19 3.66 -10.94
C GLU A 125 1.50 4.45 -10.88
N LEU A 126 2.02 4.73 -9.68
CA LEU A 126 3.36 5.33 -9.54
C LEU A 126 4.45 4.42 -10.12
N PHE A 127 4.21 3.12 -10.25
CA PHE A 127 5.14 2.18 -10.89
C PHE A 127 4.72 1.83 -12.31
N ASN A 128 3.42 1.60 -12.55
CA ASN A 128 2.90 1.28 -13.87
C ASN A 128 3.21 2.35 -14.92
N GLN A 129 3.31 3.62 -14.51
CA GLN A 129 3.60 4.72 -15.43
C GLN A 129 5.09 5.01 -15.60
N ASN A 130 5.97 4.34 -14.85
CA ASN A 130 7.41 4.51 -15.00
C ASN A 130 7.93 3.67 -16.20
N PRO A 131 8.58 4.28 -17.21
CA PRO A 131 9.06 3.58 -18.41
C PRO A 131 10.10 2.48 -18.16
N GLU A 132 10.75 2.47 -16.99
CA GLU A 132 11.79 1.51 -16.61
C GLU A 132 11.27 0.35 -15.76
N VAL A 133 9.95 0.29 -15.52
CA VAL A 133 9.33 -0.70 -14.62
C VAL A 133 8.41 -1.66 -15.39
N PHE A 134 8.65 -2.96 -15.19
CA PHE A 134 7.67 -3.99 -15.54
C PHE A 134 6.70 -4.19 -14.38
N PHE A 135 5.47 -3.72 -14.53
CA PHE A 135 4.46 -3.74 -13.48
C PHE A 135 3.43 -4.85 -13.68
N LEU A 136 3.04 -5.57 -12.61
CA LEU A 136 1.92 -6.51 -12.60
C LEU A 136 0.90 -6.13 -11.53
N TYR A 137 -0.36 -5.99 -11.94
CA TYR A 137 -1.48 -5.61 -11.08
C TYR A 137 -2.17 -6.84 -10.50
N GLU A 138 -1.90 -7.17 -9.23
CA GLU A 138 -2.58 -8.23 -8.47
C GLU A 138 -2.66 -9.62 -9.15
N PRO A 139 -1.56 -10.19 -9.66
CA PRO A 139 -1.61 -11.46 -10.40
C PRO A 139 -2.14 -12.65 -9.57
N VAL A 140 -1.95 -12.63 -8.25
CA VAL A 140 -2.47 -13.62 -7.30
C VAL A 140 -4.01 -13.68 -7.28
N TRP A 141 -4.70 -12.72 -7.91
CA TRP A 141 -6.13 -12.79 -8.20
C TRP A 141 -6.51 -14.13 -8.85
N HIS A 142 -5.73 -14.62 -9.82
CA HIS A 142 -6.03 -15.86 -10.53
C HIS A 142 -6.06 -17.08 -9.61
N VAL A 143 -5.11 -17.17 -8.68
CA VAL A 143 -5.07 -18.23 -7.65
C VAL A 143 -6.36 -18.20 -6.82
N TRP A 144 -6.75 -17.01 -6.35
CA TRP A 144 -7.93 -16.84 -5.51
C TRP A 144 -9.25 -17.15 -6.23
N GLN A 145 -9.35 -16.82 -7.53
CA GLN A 145 -10.54 -17.14 -8.31
C GLN A 145 -10.63 -18.63 -8.63
N LYS A 146 -9.52 -19.26 -9.00
CA LYS A 146 -9.46 -20.67 -9.38
C LYS A 146 -9.72 -21.60 -8.20
N LEU A 147 -9.17 -21.27 -7.03
CA LEU A 147 -9.23 -22.10 -5.83
C LEU A 147 -10.36 -21.70 -4.86
N TYR A 148 -11.32 -20.88 -5.30
CA TYR A 148 -12.51 -20.58 -4.52
C TYR A 148 -13.34 -21.86 -4.27
N PRO A 149 -13.89 -22.11 -3.06
CA PRO A 149 -13.99 -21.22 -1.90
C PRO A 149 -12.89 -21.43 -0.83
N GLY A 150 -11.65 -21.74 -1.21
CA GLY A 150 -10.51 -21.84 -0.29
C GLY A 150 -10.34 -20.56 0.54
N ASP A 151 -9.96 -20.72 1.81
CA ASP A 151 -9.81 -19.58 2.73
C ASP A 151 -8.48 -18.83 2.49
N ALA A 152 -8.39 -17.58 2.96
CA ALA A 152 -7.24 -16.71 2.70
C ALA A 152 -5.88 -17.30 3.15
N VAL A 153 -5.83 -18.11 4.20
CA VAL A 153 -4.59 -18.68 4.76
C VAL A 153 -4.13 -19.88 3.94
N SER A 154 -5.03 -20.80 3.57
CA SER A 154 -4.65 -21.97 2.77
C SER A 154 -4.10 -21.62 1.38
N LEU A 155 -4.47 -20.45 0.83
CA LEU A 155 -4.01 -20.00 -0.49
C LEU A 155 -2.59 -19.40 -0.50
N GLN A 156 -1.97 -19.15 0.65
CA GLN A 156 -0.70 -18.42 0.73
C GLN A 156 0.47 -19.18 0.09
N GLY A 157 0.47 -20.53 0.13
CA GLY A 157 1.49 -21.35 -0.54
C GLY A 157 1.48 -21.15 -2.06
N ALA A 158 0.32 -21.35 -2.69
CA ALA A 158 0.14 -21.13 -4.13
C ALA A 158 0.40 -19.68 -4.55
N ALA A 159 0.03 -18.70 -3.71
CA ALA A 159 0.34 -17.30 -3.95
C ALA A 159 1.87 -17.05 -3.99
N ARG A 160 2.61 -17.59 -3.03
CA ARG A 160 4.07 -17.49 -2.97
C ARG A 160 4.73 -18.14 -4.19
N ASP A 161 4.27 -19.32 -4.59
CA ASP A 161 4.86 -20.06 -5.71
C ASP A 161 4.60 -19.33 -7.05
N MET A 162 3.40 -18.74 -7.22
CA MET A 162 3.12 -17.85 -8.35
C MET A 162 4.05 -16.62 -8.36
N LEU A 163 4.24 -15.95 -7.22
CA LEU A 163 5.14 -14.80 -7.15
C LEU A 163 6.58 -15.19 -7.52
N SER A 164 7.06 -16.34 -7.03
CA SER A 164 8.39 -16.86 -7.33
C SER A 164 8.62 -17.07 -8.84
N ALA A 165 7.62 -17.60 -9.55
CA ALA A 165 7.64 -17.76 -11.01
C ALA A 165 7.63 -16.41 -11.74
N LEU A 166 6.72 -15.50 -11.34
CA LEU A 166 6.57 -14.20 -12.00
C LEU A 166 7.80 -13.31 -11.85
N TYR A 167 8.49 -13.34 -10.71
CA TYR A 167 9.75 -12.60 -10.52
C TYR A 167 10.89 -13.11 -11.42
N ARG A 168 10.80 -14.35 -11.92
CA ARG A 168 11.70 -14.93 -12.91
C ARG A 168 11.22 -14.72 -14.35
N CYS A 169 10.18 -13.92 -14.56
CA CYS A 169 9.50 -13.75 -15.85
C CYS A 169 8.98 -15.07 -16.44
N ASP A 170 8.57 -16.02 -15.60
CA ASP A 170 7.80 -17.19 -16.03
C ASP A 170 6.31 -16.86 -15.86
N LEU A 171 5.66 -16.49 -16.96
CA LEU A 171 4.25 -16.16 -17.01
C LEU A 171 3.41 -17.39 -17.39
N SER A 172 4.01 -18.53 -17.70
CA SER A 172 3.29 -19.79 -17.94
C SER A 172 2.49 -20.22 -16.71
N VAL A 173 2.90 -19.79 -15.51
CA VAL A 173 2.17 -20.01 -14.25
C VAL A 173 0.72 -19.55 -14.29
N PHE A 174 0.38 -18.53 -15.11
CA PHE A 174 -1.02 -18.12 -15.26
C PHE A 174 -1.90 -19.21 -15.87
N GLN A 175 -1.34 -20.10 -16.70
CA GLN A 175 -2.10 -21.19 -17.32
C GLN A 175 -2.63 -22.18 -16.27
N LEU A 176 -1.90 -22.38 -15.17
CA LEU A 176 -2.32 -23.26 -14.07
C LEU A 176 -3.58 -22.73 -13.36
N TYR A 177 -3.77 -21.41 -13.38
CA TYR A 177 -4.86 -20.73 -12.68
C TYR A 177 -5.87 -20.06 -13.61
N SER A 178 -5.87 -20.43 -14.90
CA SER A 178 -6.84 -19.93 -15.87
C SER A 178 -8.28 -20.18 -15.41
N PRO A 179 -9.20 -19.22 -15.59
CA PRO A 179 -10.59 -19.34 -15.15
C PRO A 179 -11.27 -20.61 -15.67
N ALA A 180 -12.14 -21.20 -14.84
CA ALA A 180 -12.99 -22.31 -15.25
C ALA A 180 -13.87 -21.87 -16.45
N GLY A 181 -13.97 -22.71 -17.49
CA GLY A 181 -14.72 -22.39 -18.71
C GLY A 181 -13.87 -21.88 -19.89
N SER A 182 -12.55 -21.72 -19.72
CA SER A 182 -11.64 -21.35 -20.82
C SER A 182 -11.51 -22.41 -21.93
N GLY A 183 -12.14 -23.59 -21.77
CA GLY A 183 -12.18 -24.65 -22.79
C GLY A 183 -10.79 -25.15 -23.22
N GLY A 184 -9.77 -25.06 -22.36
CA GLY A 184 -8.39 -25.39 -22.72
C GLY A 184 -7.70 -24.38 -23.64
N ARG A 185 -8.32 -23.22 -23.93
CA ARG A 185 -7.67 -22.14 -24.70
C ARG A 185 -6.56 -21.51 -23.85
N ASN A 186 -5.39 -21.37 -24.46
CA ASN A 186 -4.25 -20.68 -23.85
C ASN A 186 -4.63 -19.26 -23.44
N LEU A 187 -4.35 -18.91 -22.18
CA LEU A 187 -4.47 -17.54 -21.70
C LEU A 187 -3.58 -16.61 -22.55
N THR A 188 -4.13 -15.47 -22.93
CA THR A 188 -3.41 -14.40 -23.62
C THR A 188 -3.11 -13.27 -22.66
N THR A 189 -2.30 -12.29 -23.08
CA THR A 189 -1.98 -11.11 -22.25
C THR A 189 -3.23 -10.40 -21.73
N LEU A 190 -4.29 -10.29 -22.54
CA LEU A 190 -5.56 -9.66 -22.15
C LEU A 190 -6.36 -10.46 -21.11
N GLY A 191 -6.06 -11.75 -20.94
CA GLY A 191 -6.64 -12.59 -19.89
C GLY A 191 -5.99 -12.37 -18.52
N ILE A 192 -4.86 -11.69 -18.43
CA ILE A 192 -4.22 -11.36 -17.15
C ILE A 192 -5.05 -10.29 -16.43
N PHE A 193 -5.31 -10.48 -15.13
CA PHE A 193 -6.00 -9.49 -14.32
C PHE A 193 -5.26 -8.14 -14.35
N GLY A 194 -5.98 -7.06 -14.65
CA GLY A 194 -5.41 -5.72 -14.79
C GLY A 194 -4.69 -5.44 -16.13
N ALA A 195 -4.70 -6.37 -17.09
CA ALA A 195 -4.03 -6.17 -18.39
C ALA A 195 -4.54 -4.94 -19.16
N ALA A 196 -5.83 -4.63 -19.08
CA ALA A 196 -6.43 -3.51 -19.79
C ALA A 196 -5.93 -2.12 -19.34
N THR A 197 -5.22 -2.04 -18.22
CA THR A 197 -4.60 -0.80 -17.73
C THR A 197 -3.09 -0.92 -17.58
N ASN A 198 -2.49 -2.03 -18.04
CA ASN A 198 -1.07 -2.29 -17.90
C ASN A 198 -0.28 -1.57 -18.99
N LYS A 199 0.68 -0.72 -18.59
CA LYS A 199 1.40 0.14 -19.55
C LYS A 199 2.15 -0.65 -20.61
N VAL A 200 2.80 -1.76 -20.24
CA VAL A 200 3.58 -2.59 -21.16
C VAL A 200 2.69 -3.37 -22.11
N VAL A 201 1.60 -3.99 -21.61
CA VAL A 201 0.64 -4.72 -22.46
C VAL A 201 -0.02 -3.79 -23.48
N CYS A 202 -0.32 -2.56 -23.08
CA CYS A 202 -1.03 -1.58 -23.91
C CYS A 202 -0.08 -0.77 -24.82
N SER A 203 1.24 -0.99 -24.76
CA SER A 203 2.24 -0.25 -25.55
C SER A 203 3.00 -1.14 -26.55
N SER A 204 3.65 -0.49 -27.52
CA SER A 204 4.48 -1.17 -28.52
C SER A 204 5.63 -1.95 -27.84
N PRO A 205 5.98 -3.17 -28.29
CA PRO A 205 5.51 -3.85 -29.51
C PRO A 205 4.28 -4.75 -29.32
N LEU A 206 3.70 -4.81 -28.13
CA LEU A 206 2.54 -5.68 -27.85
C LEU A 206 1.22 -5.06 -28.33
N CYS A 207 1.12 -3.73 -28.26
CA CYS A 207 -0.02 -2.97 -28.77
C CYS A 207 0.36 -1.57 -29.26
N PRO A 208 -0.13 -1.10 -30.42
CA PRO A 208 0.19 0.23 -30.93
C PRO A 208 -0.54 1.40 -30.23
N ALA A 209 -1.43 1.13 -29.26
CA ALA A 209 -2.28 2.14 -28.65
C ALA A 209 -1.52 3.17 -27.80
N TYR A 210 -0.41 2.77 -27.18
CA TYR A 210 0.41 3.61 -26.33
C TYR A 210 1.90 3.43 -26.60
N ARG A 211 2.69 4.36 -26.04
CA ARG A 211 4.14 4.27 -25.95
C ARG A 211 4.52 4.17 -24.47
N LYS A 212 5.46 3.29 -24.14
CA LYS A 212 5.84 3.03 -22.75
C LYS A 212 6.56 4.23 -22.12
N GLU A 213 7.20 5.07 -22.93
CA GLU A 213 7.98 6.23 -22.51
C GLU A 213 7.10 7.41 -22.08
N VAL A 214 5.83 7.41 -22.49
CA VAL A 214 4.90 8.51 -22.19
C VAL A 214 4.19 8.23 -20.87
N VAL A 215 4.53 8.98 -19.82
CA VAL A 215 3.86 8.91 -18.51
C VAL A 215 2.40 9.34 -18.63
N GLY A 216 1.47 8.52 -18.13
CA GLY A 216 0.04 8.87 -18.08
C GLY A 216 -0.88 7.66 -18.13
N LEU A 217 -2.03 7.77 -17.46
CA LEU A 217 -2.98 6.67 -17.30
C LEU A 217 -3.36 6.03 -18.65
N VAL A 218 -3.47 4.71 -18.62
CA VAL A 218 -4.00 3.91 -19.73
C VAL A 218 -5.52 3.93 -19.67
N ASP A 219 -6.17 4.29 -20.77
CA ASP A 219 -7.62 4.15 -20.94
C ASP A 219 -7.94 2.69 -21.30
N ASP A 220 -8.70 2.03 -20.42
CA ASP A 220 -9.08 0.63 -20.60
C ASP A 220 -9.92 0.41 -21.86
N ARG A 221 -10.69 1.41 -22.29
CA ARG A 221 -11.51 1.35 -23.52
C ARG A 221 -10.67 1.32 -24.78
N VAL A 222 -9.50 1.95 -24.73
CA VAL A 222 -8.53 1.96 -25.83
C VAL A 222 -7.74 0.66 -25.80
N CYS A 223 -7.17 0.30 -24.65
CA CYS A 223 -6.32 -0.89 -24.55
C CYS A 223 -7.09 -2.21 -24.79
N LYS A 224 -8.38 -2.30 -24.46
CA LYS A 224 -9.20 -3.47 -24.79
C LYS A 224 -9.32 -3.76 -26.29
N LYS A 225 -8.99 -2.79 -27.16
CA LYS A 225 -8.95 -2.97 -28.63
C LYS A 225 -7.61 -3.52 -29.13
N CYS A 226 -6.61 -3.66 -28.26
CA CYS A 226 -5.32 -4.26 -28.60
C CYS A 226 -5.49 -5.72 -29.02
N PRO A 227 -4.67 -6.23 -29.97
CA PRO A 227 -4.70 -7.64 -30.33
C PRO A 227 -4.19 -8.51 -29.17
N PRO A 228 -4.88 -9.62 -28.82
CA PRO A 228 -4.41 -10.52 -27.78
C PRO A 228 -3.06 -11.12 -28.14
N GLN A 229 -2.08 -11.00 -27.24
CA GLN A 229 -0.73 -11.54 -27.45
C GLN A 229 -0.52 -12.84 -26.68
N ARG A 230 0.39 -13.69 -27.18
CA ARG A 230 0.86 -14.88 -26.46
C ARG A 230 1.66 -14.45 -25.23
N LEU A 231 1.55 -15.19 -24.12
CA LEU A 231 2.28 -14.89 -22.88
C LEU A 231 3.81 -14.86 -23.09
N ALA A 232 4.36 -15.73 -23.94
CA ALA A 232 5.79 -15.74 -24.27
C ALA A 232 6.31 -14.37 -24.75
N ARG A 233 5.54 -13.62 -25.55
CA ARG A 233 5.94 -12.26 -25.97
C ARG A 233 5.97 -11.28 -24.80
N PHE A 234 5.09 -11.46 -23.82
CA PHE A 234 5.08 -10.62 -22.63
C PHE A 234 6.21 -11.00 -21.66
N GLU A 235 6.61 -12.28 -21.61
CA GLU A 235 7.82 -12.72 -20.92
C GLU A 235 9.10 -12.15 -21.58
N GLU A 236 9.16 -12.11 -22.91
CA GLU A 236 10.25 -11.46 -23.65
C GLU A 236 10.37 -9.98 -23.26
N GLU A 237 9.25 -9.26 -23.15
CA GLU A 237 9.26 -7.89 -22.63
C GLU A 237 9.71 -7.85 -21.18
N CYS A 238 9.16 -8.68 -20.29
CA CYS A 238 9.54 -8.78 -18.88
C CYS A 238 11.06 -8.92 -18.69
N ARG A 239 11.71 -9.75 -19.51
CA ARG A 239 13.16 -9.99 -19.42
C ARG A 239 14.01 -8.75 -19.73
N LYS A 240 13.47 -7.76 -20.45
CA LYS A 240 14.17 -6.50 -20.80
C LYS A 240 14.23 -5.50 -19.65
N TYR A 241 13.33 -5.59 -18.67
CA TYR A 241 13.27 -4.63 -17.57
C TYR A 241 14.23 -5.01 -16.44
N ARG A 242 14.85 -3.98 -15.85
CA ARG A 242 15.73 -4.11 -14.68
C ARG A 242 14.97 -4.00 -13.36
N THR A 243 13.76 -3.47 -13.38
CA THR A 243 12.90 -3.34 -12.20
C THR A 243 11.56 -4.00 -12.47
N LEU A 244 11.18 -4.96 -11.62
CA LEU A 244 9.89 -5.64 -11.68
C LEU A 244 9.09 -5.37 -10.42
N VAL A 245 7.88 -4.85 -10.58
CA VAL A 245 7.01 -4.49 -9.46
C VAL A 245 5.72 -5.29 -9.54
N ILE A 246 5.44 -6.10 -8.52
CA ILE A 246 4.15 -6.77 -8.36
C ILE A 246 3.39 -6.09 -7.25
N LYS A 247 2.18 -5.60 -7.57
CA LYS A 247 1.27 -5.08 -6.56
C LYS A 247 0.34 -6.19 -6.08
N GLY A 248 0.26 -6.40 -4.77
CA GLY A 248 -0.53 -7.49 -4.21
C GLY A 248 -1.36 -7.08 -3.01
N VAL A 249 -2.61 -7.58 -2.98
CA VAL A 249 -3.57 -7.36 -1.88
C VAL A 249 -4.00 -8.67 -1.21
N ARG A 250 -3.44 -9.80 -1.65
CA ARG A 250 -3.88 -11.17 -1.36
C ARG A 250 -2.86 -11.98 -0.55
N VAL A 251 -1.73 -11.37 -0.20
CA VAL A 251 -0.76 -11.90 0.76
C VAL A 251 -0.98 -11.18 2.08
N PHE A 252 -1.20 -11.93 3.16
CA PHE A 252 -1.72 -11.38 4.41
C PHE A 252 -0.63 -11.15 5.45
N ASP A 253 0.44 -11.92 5.39
CA ASP A 253 1.58 -11.83 6.31
C ASP A 253 2.87 -11.72 5.50
N VAL A 254 3.72 -10.76 5.84
CA VAL A 254 5.04 -10.59 5.22
C VAL A 254 5.91 -11.84 5.34
N ALA A 255 5.71 -12.66 6.38
CA ALA A 255 6.43 -13.92 6.58
C ALA A 255 6.20 -14.94 5.45
N VAL A 256 5.08 -14.84 4.72
CA VAL A 256 4.82 -15.66 3.53
C VAL A 256 5.86 -15.42 2.43
N LEU A 257 6.41 -14.21 2.37
CA LEU A 257 7.44 -13.81 1.40
C LEU A 257 8.86 -14.19 1.83
N ALA A 258 9.05 -14.70 3.05
CA ALA A 258 10.37 -14.99 3.59
C ALA A 258 11.20 -15.97 2.71
N PRO A 259 10.62 -17.00 2.05
CA PRO A 259 11.39 -17.83 1.12
C PRO A 259 11.91 -17.07 -0.10
N LEU A 260 11.16 -16.07 -0.61
CA LEU A 260 11.60 -15.24 -1.74
C LEU A 260 12.66 -14.22 -1.31
N LEU A 261 12.52 -13.67 -0.10
CA LEU A 261 13.48 -12.71 0.47
C LEU A 261 14.82 -13.36 0.85
N ARG A 262 14.82 -14.66 1.15
CA ARG A 262 16.04 -15.43 1.45
C ARG A 262 16.74 -15.98 0.21
N ASP A 263 16.08 -15.96 -0.94
CA ASP A 263 16.62 -16.52 -2.17
C ASP A 263 17.71 -15.61 -2.75
N PRO A 264 18.98 -16.03 -2.79
CA PRO A 264 20.08 -15.18 -3.25
C PRO A 264 19.99 -14.82 -4.75
N ALA A 265 19.15 -15.53 -5.51
CA ALA A 265 18.85 -15.22 -6.90
C ALA A 265 17.82 -14.08 -7.06
N LEU A 266 17.11 -13.72 -5.99
CA LEU A 266 16.10 -12.67 -5.97
C LEU A 266 16.54 -11.51 -5.06
N ASP A 267 16.73 -10.32 -5.61
CA ASP A 267 16.86 -9.10 -4.80
C ASP A 267 15.48 -8.45 -4.59
N LEU A 268 14.69 -9.08 -3.71
CA LEU A 268 13.31 -8.65 -3.43
C LEU A 268 13.29 -7.57 -2.34
N LYS A 269 12.56 -6.49 -2.62
CA LYS A 269 12.16 -5.45 -1.66
C LYS A 269 10.64 -5.46 -1.48
N VAL A 270 10.19 -5.14 -0.27
CA VAL A 270 8.77 -5.08 0.09
C VAL A 270 8.41 -3.67 0.50
N ILE A 271 7.45 -3.08 -0.18
CA ILE A 271 6.83 -1.82 0.24
C ILE A 271 5.49 -2.15 0.87
N HIS A 272 5.36 -1.92 2.19
CA HIS A 272 4.10 -2.05 2.91
C HIS A 272 3.32 -0.73 2.85
N LEU A 273 2.34 -0.66 1.95
CA LEU A 273 1.41 0.46 1.90
C LEU A 273 0.30 0.23 2.95
N VAL A 274 0.26 1.11 3.96
CA VAL A 274 -0.77 1.13 5.01
C VAL A 274 -1.70 2.33 4.84
N ARG A 275 -2.89 2.25 5.41
CA ARG A 275 -3.90 3.32 5.39
C ARG A 275 -4.72 3.24 6.68
N ASP A 276 -5.32 4.35 7.12
CA ASP A 276 -6.25 4.35 8.24
C ASP A 276 -7.31 3.24 8.07
N PRO A 277 -7.41 2.28 9.01
CA PRO A 277 -8.33 1.16 8.90
C PRO A 277 -9.80 1.58 8.77
N ARG A 278 -10.20 2.74 9.32
CA ARG A 278 -11.56 3.29 9.18
C ARG A 278 -11.81 3.74 7.74
N ALA A 279 -10.81 4.34 7.10
CA ALA A 279 -10.86 4.69 5.68
C ALA A 279 -10.94 3.46 4.78
N VAL A 280 -10.20 2.39 5.12
CA VAL A 280 -10.28 1.10 4.44
C VAL A 280 -11.68 0.50 4.59
N ALA A 281 -12.22 0.41 5.81
CA ALA A 281 -13.54 -0.12 6.11
C ALA A 281 -14.66 0.62 5.36
N SER A 282 -14.68 1.96 5.42
CA SER A 282 -15.62 2.79 4.67
C SER A 282 -15.59 2.51 3.16
N SER A 283 -14.38 2.35 2.61
CA SER A 283 -14.20 2.05 1.20
C SER A 283 -14.63 0.62 0.84
N ARG A 284 -14.47 -0.35 1.75
CA ARG A 284 -14.95 -1.73 1.59
C ARG A 284 -16.47 -1.82 1.60
N ILE A 285 -17.15 -1.14 2.54
CA ILE A 285 -18.62 -1.06 2.61
C ILE A 285 -19.21 -0.54 1.29
N ARG A 286 -18.63 0.55 0.75
CA ARG A 286 -19.02 1.09 -0.56
C ARG A 286 -18.77 0.14 -1.73
N SER A 287 -17.82 -0.78 -1.59
CA SER A 287 -17.40 -1.72 -2.64
C SER A 287 -17.85 -3.17 -2.39
N ARG A 288 -18.77 -3.39 -1.43
CA ARG A 288 -19.09 -4.71 -0.87
C ARG A 288 -19.46 -5.76 -1.91
N HIS A 289 -20.27 -5.38 -2.91
CA HIS A 289 -20.70 -6.29 -3.97
C HIS A 289 -19.52 -6.76 -4.84
N GLY A 290 -18.57 -5.87 -5.13
CA GLY A 290 -17.38 -6.20 -5.92
C GLY A 290 -16.29 -6.94 -5.14
N LEU A 291 -16.42 -7.07 -3.81
CA LEU A 291 -15.45 -7.74 -2.93
C LEU A 291 -16.07 -8.92 -2.19
N ILE A 292 -17.29 -9.36 -2.53
CA ILE A 292 -18.03 -10.32 -1.72
C ILE A 292 -17.29 -11.67 -1.63
N ARG A 293 -16.77 -12.18 -2.77
CA ARG A 293 -16.03 -13.45 -2.81
C ARG A 293 -14.77 -13.38 -1.96
N GLU A 294 -13.96 -12.34 -2.13
CA GLU A 294 -12.76 -12.13 -1.32
C GLU A 294 -13.11 -11.96 0.16
N SER A 295 -14.15 -11.20 0.50
CA SER A 295 -14.57 -10.99 1.89
C SER A 295 -14.99 -12.30 2.55
N LEU A 296 -15.68 -13.18 1.83
CA LEU A 296 -16.03 -14.51 2.32
C LEU A 296 -14.79 -15.37 2.57
N GLN A 297 -13.85 -15.43 1.62
CA GLN A 297 -12.61 -16.21 1.79
C GLN A 297 -11.76 -15.69 2.97
N VAL A 298 -11.73 -14.37 3.18
CA VAL A 298 -11.05 -13.75 4.33
C VAL A 298 -11.74 -14.08 5.65
N VAL A 299 -13.06 -13.91 5.72
CA VAL A 299 -13.84 -14.19 6.93
C VAL A 299 -13.77 -15.67 7.33
N ARG A 300 -13.60 -16.59 6.36
CA ARG A 300 -13.38 -18.03 6.63
C ARG A 300 -12.06 -18.32 7.34
N SER A 301 -11.07 -17.44 7.23
CA SER A 301 -9.78 -17.55 7.93
C SER A 301 -9.78 -16.92 9.32
N ARG A 302 -10.94 -16.52 9.86
CA ARG A 302 -11.05 -16.04 11.24
C ARG A 302 -10.60 -17.10 12.21
N ASP A 303 -9.87 -16.68 13.24
CA ASP A 303 -9.49 -17.57 14.34
C ASP A 303 -10.74 -17.92 15.15
N PRO A 304 -11.16 -19.20 15.21
CA PRO A 304 -12.33 -19.61 15.97
C PRO A 304 -12.18 -19.39 17.49
N ARG A 305 -10.94 -19.26 17.99
CA ARG A 305 -10.57 -19.14 19.42
C ARG A 305 -10.37 -17.69 19.89
N ALA A 306 -10.31 -16.72 18.98
CA ALA A 306 -10.19 -15.32 19.37
C ALA A 306 -11.43 -14.86 20.17
N HIS A 307 -11.21 -14.15 21.27
CA HIS A 307 -12.29 -13.65 22.14
C HIS A 307 -13.26 -12.79 21.32
N ARG A 308 -14.49 -13.27 21.19
CA ARG A 308 -15.53 -12.61 20.41
C ARG A 308 -16.22 -11.58 21.29
N MET A 309 -16.24 -10.32 20.87
CA MET A 309 -17.38 -9.51 21.24
C MET A 309 -18.60 -10.04 20.47
N PRO A 310 -19.75 -10.24 21.12
CA PRO A 310 -20.99 -10.52 20.41
C PRO A 310 -21.19 -9.43 19.37
N PHE A 311 -21.20 -9.81 18.09
CA PHE A 311 -21.66 -8.90 17.05
C PHE A 311 -23.16 -8.62 17.27
N LEU A 312 -23.61 -7.43 16.87
CA LEU A 312 -25.02 -7.02 16.81
C LEU A 312 -25.83 -7.96 15.90
N GLU A 313 -26.24 -9.13 16.39
CA GLU A 313 -27.34 -9.91 15.77
C GLU A 313 -28.16 -10.77 16.74
N ALA A 314 -27.94 -10.70 18.07
CA ALA A 314 -28.76 -11.50 19.00
C ALA A 314 -30.15 -10.91 19.31
N ALA A 315 -30.62 -9.88 18.58
CA ALA A 315 -31.97 -9.32 18.74
C ALA A 315 -32.80 -9.32 17.44
N GLY A 316 -32.31 -9.88 16.34
CA GLY A 316 -32.90 -9.69 15.00
C GLY A 316 -33.40 -10.93 14.28
N HIS A 317 -33.13 -12.15 14.77
CA HIS A 317 -33.66 -13.40 14.18
C HIS A 317 -35.15 -13.64 14.51
N LYS A 318 -35.93 -12.56 14.66
CA LYS A 318 -37.39 -12.61 14.55
C LYS A 318 -37.81 -11.60 13.48
N LEU A 319 -38.25 -12.16 12.36
CA LEU A 319 -39.21 -11.63 11.38
C LEU A 319 -39.40 -10.09 11.39
N GLY A 320 -38.92 -9.45 10.32
CA GLY A 320 -39.55 -8.25 9.78
C GLY A 320 -39.40 -6.97 10.58
N ALA A 321 -38.21 -6.35 10.57
CA ALA A 321 -38.09 -4.91 10.79
C ALA A 321 -36.87 -4.36 10.05
N LYS A 322 -37.11 -3.59 8.98
CA LYS A 322 -36.10 -2.67 8.44
C LYS A 322 -35.86 -1.60 9.51
N LYS A 323 -34.79 -1.74 10.30
CA LYS A 323 -34.31 -0.66 11.16
C LYS A 323 -33.40 0.22 10.31
N GLU A 324 -33.85 1.44 10.04
CA GLU A 324 -33.04 2.46 9.35
C GLU A 324 -31.72 2.65 10.10
N GLY A 325 -30.59 2.46 9.41
CA GLY A 325 -29.23 2.69 9.95
C GLY A 325 -28.35 1.45 10.11
N MET A 326 -28.87 0.22 10.02
CA MET A 326 -28.05 -1.00 10.11
C MET A 326 -27.86 -1.65 8.74
N GLY A 327 -26.61 -1.67 8.26
CA GLY A 327 -26.22 -2.25 6.97
C GLY A 327 -26.62 -3.73 6.81
N GLY A 328 -26.95 -4.14 5.59
CA GLY A 328 -27.38 -5.52 5.29
C GLY A 328 -26.27 -6.57 5.39
N PRO A 329 -26.53 -7.86 5.07
CA PRO A 329 -25.56 -8.96 5.19
C PRO A 329 -24.22 -8.73 4.46
N ALA A 330 -24.21 -7.94 3.38
CA ALA A 330 -22.99 -7.59 2.66
C ALA A 330 -22.07 -6.62 3.43
N ASP A 331 -22.64 -5.76 4.28
CA ASP A 331 -21.86 -4.86 5.15
C ASP A 331 -21.23 -5.65 6.30
N TYR A 332 -21.91 -6.70 6.78
CA TYR A 332 -21.38 -7.65 7.76
C TYR A 332 -20.07 -8.32 7.26
N HIS A 333 -20.06 -8.85 6.04
CA HIS A 333 -18.84 -9.46 5.49
C HIS A 333 -17.73 -8.43 5.22
N ALA A 334 -18.09 -7.22 4.78
CA ALA A 334 -17.13 -6.16 4.50
C ALA A 334 -16.39 -5.71 5.77
N LEU A 335 -17.12 -5.52 6.88
CA LEU A 335 -16.57 -5.17 8.20
C LEU A 335 -15.93 -6.38 8.88
N GLY A 336 -16.52 -7.57 8.75
CA GLY A 336 -15.97 -8.78 9.37
C GLY A 336 -14.61 -9.17 8.81
N ALA A 337 -14.34 -8.88 7.54
CA ALA A 337 -13.02 -9.02 6.95
C ALA A 337 -11.95 -8.13 7.61
N MET A 338 -12.34 -6.99 8.20
CA MET A 338 -11.39 -6.08 8.87
C MET A 338 -10.73 -6.70 10.08
N GLU A 339 -11.41 -7.59 10.80
CA GLU A 339 -10.85 -8.34 11.92
C GLU A 339 -9.61 -9.14 11.50
N VAL A 340 -9.74 -9.93 10.42
CA VAL A 340 -8.65 -10.76 9.88
C VAL A 340 -7.55 -9.88 9.27
N ILE A 341 -7.93 -8.86 8.50
CA ILE A 341 -6.99 -7.94 7.87
C ILE A 341 -6.15 -7.20 8.93
N CYS A 342 -6.78 -6.68 9.98
CA CYS A 342 -6.09 -5.92 11.02
C CYS A 342 -5.25 -6.81 11.94
N ASN A 343 -5.72 -8.02 12.29
CA ASN A 343 -4.89 -8.99 13.00
C ASN A 343 -3.62 -9.34 12.19
N SER A 344 -3.78 -9.56 10.88
CA SER A 344 -2.63 -9.86 10.01
C SER A 344 -1.69 -8.66 9.84
N MET A 345 -2.24 -7.44 9.75
CA MET A 345 -1.46 -6.21 9.74
C MET A 345 -0.68 -6.04 11.05
N ALA A 346 -1.29 -6.34 12.20
CA ALA A 346 -0.63 -6.28 13.51
C ALA A 346 0.58 -7.22 13.56
N LYS A 347 0.42 -8.47 13.11
CA LYS A 347 1.51 -9.46 13.01
C LYS A 347 2.64 -8.96 12.09
N THR A 348 2.29 -8.47 10.91
CA THR A 348 3.27 -7.94 9.95
C THR A 348 4.04 -6.75 10.52
N LEU A 349 3.35 -5.81 11.16
CA LEU A 349 3.99 -4.64 11.79
C LEU A 349 4.87 -5.04 12.96
N GLN A 350 4.47 -6.03 13.76
CA GLN A 350 5.31 -6.56 14.84
C GLN A 350 6.61 -7.17 14.29
N THR A 351 6.53 -7.95 13.20
CA THR A 351 7.72 -8.46 12.50
C THR A 351 8.58 -7.32 11.94
N ALA A 352 7.97 -6.26 11.42
CA ALA A 352 8.72 -5.11 10.89
C ALA A 352 9.40 -4.26 11.96
N LEU A 353 8.83 -4.19 13.18
CA LEU A 353 9.43 -3.49 14.32
C LEU A 353 10.66 -4.22 14.87
N GLN A 354 10.70 -5.55 14.73
CA GLN A 354 11.82 -6.40 15.09
C GLN A 354 12.20 -7.25 13.88
N PRO A 355 12.78 -6.62 12.83
CA PRO A 355 12.97 -7.27 11.55
C PRO A 355 13.97 -8.41 11.69
N PRO A 356 13.61 -9.64 11.27
CA PRO A 356 14.59 -10.71 11.12
C PRO A 356 15.54 -10.39 9.96
N ASP A 357 16.68 -11.09 9.91
CA ASP A 357 17.76 -10.83 8.94
C ASP A 357 17.28 -10.77 7.48
N TRP A 358 16.35 -11.65 7.11
CA TRP A 358 15.79 -11.70 5.75
C TRP A 358 14.88 -10.52 5.40
N LEU A 359 14.43 -9.72 6.37
CA LEU A 359 13.58 -8.55 6.16
C LEU A 359 14.34 -7.24 6.31
N GLN A 360 15.43 -7.25 7.07
CA GLN A 360 16.22 -6.06 7.39
C GLN A 360 16.80 -5.43 6.10
N GLY A 361 16.58 -4.14 5.90
CA GLY A 361 17.00 -3.43 4.67
C GLY A 361 16.13 -3.70 3.43
N HIS A 362 15.26 -4.69 3.47
CA HIS A 362 14.37 -5.08 2.36
C HIS A 362 12.93 -4.63 2.54
N TYR A 363 12.62 -3.81 3.56
CA TYR A 363 11.24 -3.44 3.91
C TYR A 363 11.05 -1.94 4.15
N LEU A 364 10.02 -1.36 3.53
CA LEU A 364 9.63 0.04 3.68
C LEU A 364 8.14 0.17 3.99
N VAL A 365 7.78 0.84 5.09
CA VAL A 365 6.39 1.25 5.36
C VAL A 365 6.11 2.62 4.75
N VAL A 366 4.99 2.71 4.03
CA VAL A 366 4.47 3.95 3.44
C VAL A 366 3.01 4.11 3.87
N ARG A 367 2.67 5.24 4.48
CA ARG A 367 1.26 5.56 4.77
C ARG A 367 0.63 6.22 3.55
N TYR A 368 -0.58 5.81 3.23
CA TYR A 368 -1.37 6.44 2.17
C TYR A 368 -1.58 7.92 2.44
N GLU A 369 -1.76 8.31 3.71
CA GLU A 369 -1.93 9.70 4.13
C GLU A 369 -0.69 10.56 3.83
N ASP A 370 0.52 10.01 4.00
CA ASP A 370 1.77 10.72 3.65
C ASP A 370 1.91 10.86 2.14
N LEU A 371 1.57 9.81 1.38
CA LEU A 371 1.56 9.83 -0.08
C LEU A 371 0.65 10.92 -0.63
N VAL A 372 -0.56 11.05 -0.08
CA VAL A 372 -1.53 12.01 -0.61
C VAL A 372 -1.32 13.42 -0.09
N GLY A 373 -0.72 13.57 1.09
CA GLY A 373 -0.38 14.87 1.66
C GLY A 373 0.86 15.51 1.02
N ASP A 374 1.87 14.70 0.70
CA ASP A 374 3.10 15.14 0.03
C ASP A 374 3.54 14.08 -1.02
N PRO A 375 2.91 14.08 -2.21
CA PRO A 375 3.10 13.05 -3.23
C PRO A 375 4.51 13.02 -3.79
N VAL A 376 5.15 14.18 -4.01
CA VAL A 376 6.49 14.25 -4.60
C VAL A 376 7.53 13.74 -3.60
N LYS A 377 7.46 14.17 -2.33
CA LYS A 377 8.37 13.68 -1.29
C LYS A 377 8.23 12.18 -1.08
N THR A 378 7.00 11.68 -1.05
CA THR A 378 6.75 10.25 -0.88
C THR A 378 7.22 9.45 -2.09
N LEU A 379 6.99 9.94 -3.31
CA LEU A 379 7.48 9.33 -4.54
C LEU A 379 8.99 9.18 -4.53
N ARG A 380 9.74 10.26 -4.23
CA ARG A 380 11.20 10.25 -4.12
C ARG A 380 11.68 9.22 -3.11
N ARG A 381 11.14 9.24 -1.89
CA ARG A 381 11.48 8.25 -0.85
C ARG A 381 11.26 6.80 -1.30
N VAL A 382 10.14 6.54 -1.98
CA VAL A 382 9.80 5.19 -2.46
C VAL A 382 10.75 4.75 -3.58
N TYR A 383 11.03 5.65 -4.54
CA TYR A 383 11.90 5.38 -5.66
C TYR A 383 13.35 5.19 -5.23
N ASP A 384 13.85 6.03 -4.32
CA ASP A 384 15.18 5.90 -3.72
C ASP A 384 15.35 4.52 -3.06
N PHE A 385 14.34 4.07 -2.31
CA PHE A 385 14.35 2.76 -1.66
C PHE A 385 14.48 1.61 -2.67
N VAL A 386 13.88 1.72 -3.86
CA VAL A 386 13.95 0.70 -4.90
C VAL A 386 14.98 0.99 -6.01
N GLY A 387 15.82 2.01 -5.84
CA GLY A 387 16.86 2.37 -6.80
C GLY A 387 16.33 2.89 -8.15
N LEU A 388 15.17 3.53 -8.17
CA LEU A 388 14.61 4.19 -9.36
C LEU A 388 14.91 5.69 -9.35
N LEU A 389 15.10 6.28 -10.53
CA LEU A 389 15.16 7.72 -10.70
C LEU A 389 13.76 8.31 -10.85
N VAL A 390 13.53 9.46 -10.21
CA VAL A 390 12.29 10.21 -10.36
C VAL A 390 12.43 11.20 -11.51
N SER A 391 11.63 11.03 -12.57
CA SER A 391 11.57 12.00 -13.67
C SER A 391 10.60 13.15 -13.38
N PRO A 392 10.76 14.33 -14.00
CA PRO A 392 9.81 15.44 -13.85
C PRO A 392 8.36 15.05 -14.20
N GLU A 393 8.17 14.20 -15.21
CA GLU A 393 6.86 13.71 -15.64
C GLU A 393 6.20 12.84 -14.56
N MET A 394 6.99 12.03 -13.84
CA MET A 394 6.48 11.23 -12.72
C MET A 394 6.10 12.09 -11.51
N GLU A 395 6.85 13.15 -11.21
CA GLU A 395 6.48 14.12 -10.16
C GLU A 395 5.16 14.82 -10.51
N GLN A 396 5.06 15.31 -11.75
CA GLN A 396 3.85 15.96 -12.23
C GLN A 396 2.65 14.99 -12.24
N PHE A 397 2.86 13.74 -12.62
CA PHE A 397 1.84 12.70 -12.57
C PHE A 397 1.32 12.48 -11.15
N ALA A 398 2.22 12.36 -10.16
CA ALA A 398 1.83 12.16 -8.76
C ALA A 398 1.04 13.36 -8.19
N LEU A 399 1.45 14.60 -8.53
CA LEU A 399 0.73 15.82 -8.16
C LEU A 399 -0.67 15.89 -8.80
N ASN A 400 -0.75 15.61 -10.11
CA ASN A 400 -2.01 15.66 -10.85
C ASN A 400 -3.02 14.64 -10.32
N MET A 401 -2.56 13.43 -9.98
CA MET A 401 -3.42 12.38 -9.46
C MET A 401 -4.03 12.69 -8.07
N THR A 402 -3.36 13.52 -7.28
CA THR A 402 -3.78 13.88 -5.91
C THR A 402 -4.54 15.21 -5.81
N SER A 403 -4.49 16.02 -6.87
CA SER A 403 -5.08 17.37 -6.95
C SER A 403 -6.26 17.47 -7.91
N GLY A 404 -6.79 16.34 -8.39
CA GLY A 404 -7.89 16.34 -9.36
C GLY A 404 -9.26 16.67 -8.77
N SER A 405 -10.17 17.17 -9.61
CA SER A 405 -11.59 17.41 -9.26
C SER A 405 -12.50 16.20 -9.51
N GLY A 406 -11.94 15.07 -9.95
CA GLY A 406 -12.72 13.90 -10.36
C GLY A 406 -13.50 13.27 -9.21
N SER A 407 -14.79 12.99 -9.45
CA SER A 407 -15.61 12.09 -8.64
C SER A 407 -16.06 10.94 -9.54
N SER A 408 -15.77 9.70 -9.14
CA SER A 408 -16.29 8.52 -9.85
C SER A 408 -17.22 7.75 -8.93
N SER A 409 -18.43 7.49 -9.42
CA SER A 409 -19.39 6.58 -8.79
C SER A 409 -18.92 5.11 -8.85
N LYS A 410 -17.94 4.78 -9.69
CA LYS A 410 -17.38 3.43 -9.81
C LYS A 410 -16.24 3.23 -8.80
N PRO A 411 -16.37 2.32 -7.82
CA PRO A 411 -15.44 2.23 -6.70
C PRO A 411 -14.02 1.79 -7.07
N PHE A 412 -13.83 1.07 -8.18
CA PHE A 412 -12.54 0.51 -8.59
C PHE A 412 -11.79 1.31 -9.65
N VAL A 413 -12.38 2.40 -10.16
CA VAL A 413 -11.74 3.23 -11.18
C VAL A 413 -10.70 4.14 -10.54
N VAL A 414 -9.46 4.06 -11.02
CA VAL A 414 -8.39 4.99 -10.69
C VAL A 414 -8.58 6.27 -11.49
N SER A 415 -8.62 7.40 -10.81
CA SER A 415 -8.78 8.72 -11.42
C SER A 415 -8.08 9.75 -10.56
N ALA A 416 -7.73 10.90 -11.13
CA ALA A 416 -7.30 12.05 -10.34
C ALA A 416 -8.46 12.50 -9.42
N ARG A 417 -8.19 12.68 -8.13
CA ARG A 417 -9.18 13.09 -7.12
C ARG A 417 -8.53 13.96 -6.06
N ASN A 418 -9.34 14.75 -5.37
CA ASN A 418 -8.88 15.46 -4.18
C ASN A 418 -8.57 14.42 -3.10
N ALA A 419 -7.28 14.21 -2.89
CA ALA A 419 -6.83 13.08 -2.09
C ALA A 419 -7.05 13.29 -0.59
N THR A 420 -7.02 14.55 -0.11
CA THR A 420 -7.38 14.93 1.26
C THR A 420 -8.84 14.59 1.57
N GLN A 421 -9.76 14.92 0.65
CA GLN A 421 -11.17 14.57 0.81
C GLN A 421 -11.35 13.05 0.80
N ALA A 422 -10.68 12.34 -0.13
CA ALA A 422 -10.77 10.89 -0.24
C ALA A 422 -10.20 10.15 0.98
N ALA A 423 -9.13 10.68 1.59
CA ALA A 423 -8.52 10.14 2.82
C ALA A 423 -9.46 10.26 4.02
N ASN A 424 -10.18 11.38 4.14
CA ASN A 424 -10.99 11.72 5.31
C ASN A 424 -12.49 11.40 5.16
N ALA A 425 -12.94 10.93 3.98
CA ALA A 425 -14.34 10.65 3.68
C ALA A 425 -15.03 9.65 4.64
N TRP A 426 -14.27 8.84 5.37
CA TRP A 426 -14.84 7.90 6.34
C TRP A 426 -15.51 8.59 7.53
N ARG A 427 -15.06 9.81 7.88
CA ARG A 427 -15.56 10.55 9.04
C ARG A 427 -17.04 10.87 8.96
N THR A 428 -17.56 11.07 7.75
CA THR A 428 -18.97 11.35 7.49
C THR A 428 -19.72 10.15 6.94
N ALA A 429 -19.01 9.12 6.44
CA ALA A 429 -19.61 7.97 5.79
C ALA A 429 -19.85 6.77 6.71
N LEU A 430 -19.11 6.66 7.82
CA LEU A 430 -19.28 5.57 8.79
C LEU A 430 -20.16 6.02 9.95
N THR A 431 -21.00 5.10 10.43
CA THR A 431 -21.71 5.30 11.69
C THR A 431 -20.76 5.15 12.88
N PHE A 432 -21.17 5.69 14.02
CA PHE A 432 -20.47 5.52 15.29
C PHE A 432 -20.13 4.05 15.58
N GLN A 433 -21.13 3.16 15.47
CA GLN A 433 -20.97 1.75 15.79
C GLN A 433 -19.95 1.07 14.85
N GLN A 434 -19.93 1.47 13.57
CA GLN A 434 -18.95 0.98 12.61
C GLN A 434 -17.53 1.47 12.92
N ILE A 435 -17.37 2.74 13.32
CA ILE A 435 -16.07 3.29 13.72
C ILE A 435 -15.54 2.55 14.94
N LYS A 436 -16.36 2.44 16.00
CA LYS A 436 -16.00 1.75 17.24
C LYS A 436 -15.55 0.31 16.96
N GLN A 437 -16.30 -0.42 16.14
CA GLN A 437 -15.97 -1.79 15.77
C GLN A 437 -14.63 -1.89 15.04
N VAL A 438 -14.36 -1.02 14.06
CA VAL A 438 -13.10 -1.02 13.34
C VAL A 438 -11.93 -0.70 14.27
N GLU A 439 -12.09 0.26 15.18
CA GLU A 439 -11.06 0.61 16.15
C GLU A 439 -10.77 -0.50 17.15
N GLU A 440 -11.77 -1.30 17.52
CA GLU A 440 -11.56 -2.48 18.37
C GLU A 440 -10.73 -3.54 17.63
N PHE A 441 -11.13 -3.90 16.39
CA PHE A 441 -10.41 -4.86 15.55
C PHE A 441 -8.99 -4.41 15.20
N CYS A 442 -8.78 -3.10 15.04
CA CYS A 442 -7.56 -2.53 14.51
C CYS A 442 -6.77 -1.72 15.55
N SER A 443 -7.09 -1.86 16.84
CA SER A 443 -6.47 -1.11 17.94
C SER A 443 -4.94 -1.19 17.92
N GLN A 444 -4.39 -2.40 17.86
CA GLN A 444 -2.94 -2.62 17.82
C GLN A 444 -2.25 -2.01 16.59
N PRO A 445 -2.65 -2.30 15.34
CA PRO A 445 -2.01 -1.69 14.18
C PRO A 445 -2.20 -0.18 14.12
N MET A 446 -3.34 0.36 14.58
CA MET A 446 -3.55 1.80 14.69
C MET A 446 -2.55 2.45 15.65
N ALA A 447 -2.33 1.86 16.82
CA ALA A 447 -1.36 2.36 17.80
C ALA A 447 0.07 2.37 17.23
N VAL A 448 0.47 1.30 16.54
CA VAL A 448 1.82 1.21 15.91
C VAL A 448 2.00 2.24 14.80
N LEU A 449 0.96 2.52 14.02
CA LEU A 449 1.01 3.44 12.87
C LEU A 449 0.72 4.91 13.23
N GLY A 450 0.41 5.20 14.49
CA GLY A 450 0.10 6.54 14.97
C GLY A 450 -1.28 7.06 14.58
N TYR A 451 -2.25 6.18 14.31
CA TYR A 451 -3.63 6.58 14.08
C TYR A 451 -4.37 6.77 15.40
N GLU A 452 -4.80 8.00 15.68
CA GLU A 452 -5.58 8.29 16.87
C GLU A 452 -7.00 7.72 16.78
N ARG A 453 -7.43 7.15 17.90
CA ARG A 453 -8.80 6.67 18.11
C ARG A 453 -9.73 7.85 18.39
N CYS A 454 -10.98 7.74 17.96
CA CYS A 454 -12.00 8.71 18.34
C CYS A 454 -12.31 8.58 19.84
N TRP A 455 -12.55 9.71 20.50
CA TRP A 455 -12.98 9.73 21.91
C TRP A 455 -14.44 10.18 22.02
N PHE A 456 -15.08 9.75 23.09
CA PHE A 456 -16.51 9.92 23.29
C PHE A 456 -16.78 10.98 24.35
N GLU A 457 -17.67 11.92 24.08
CA GLU A 457 -18.39 12.68 25.12
C GLU A 457 -19.85 12.21 25.11
N ILE A 458 -20.32 11.70 26.24
CA ILE A 458 -21.74 11.42 26.45
C ILE A 458 -22.37 12.74 26.88
N ASN A 459 -23.15 13.37 26.00
CA ASN A 459 -23.96 14.51 26.42
C ASN A 459 -25.12 14.03 27.27
N VAL A 460 -25.53 14.86 28.24
CA VAL A 460 -26.58 14.59 29.24
C VAL A 460 -27.95 14.24 28.60
N ASN A 461 -28.10 14.47 27.29
CA ASN A 461 -29.30 14.15 26.49
C ASN A 461 -29.23 12.80 25.73
N LEU A 462 -28.25 11.92 25.99
CA LEU A 462 -28.06 10.62 25.31
C LEU A 462 -27.76 10.70 23.79
N ASP A 463 -27.53 11.89 23.24
CA ASP A 463 -27.01 12.03 21.87
C ASP A 463 -25.49 11.78 21.83
N GLU A 464 -25.09 10.67 21.20
CA GLU A 464 -23.69 10.32 20.94
C GLU A 464 -23.13 11.24 19.84
N THR A 465 -22.33 12.24 20.22
CA THR A 465 -21.57 13.05 19.25
C THR A 465 -20.13 12.57 19.18
N ILE A 466 -19.67 12.22 17.97
CA ILE A 466 -18.27 11.83 17.75
C ILE A 466 -17.41 13.09 17.88
N LYS A 467 -16.55 13.15 18.90
CA LYS A 467 -15.50 14.15 18.99
C LYS A 467 -14.16 13.56 18.55
N PHE A 468 -13.50 14.28 17.66
CA PHE A 468 -12.13 14.00 17.27
C PHE A 468 -11.20 14.75 18.25
N SER A 469 -10.05 14.16 18.61
CA SER A 469 -9.17 14.67 19.68
C SER A 469 -8.70 16.12 19.50
N ASP A 470 -8.80 16.72 18.31
CA ASP A 470 -8.47 18.12 18.07
C ASP A 470 -9.11 18.62 16.74
N PRO A 471 -9.99 19.63 16.74
CA PRO A 471 -10.49 20.23 15.49
C PRO A 471 -9.45 21.11 14.77
N GLY A 472 -8.33 21.47 15.42
CA GLY A 472 -7.36 22.44 14.91
C GLY A 472 -5.95 21.92 14.66
N ASN A 473 -5.59 20.73 15.13
CA ASN A 473 -4.22 20.20 15.03
C ASN A 473 -4.22 18.86 14.29
N TRP A 474 -4.24 18.95 12.96
CA TRP A 474 -4.39 17.83 12.03
C TRP A 474 -3.05 17.21 11.59
N ALA A 475 -1.97 17.50 12.32
CA ALA A 475 -0.70 16.81 12.21
C ALA A 475 -0.60 15.75 13.31
N ILE A 476 -0.49 14.48 12.91
CA ILE A 476 -0.08 13.37 13.77
C ILE A 476 1.26 13.75 14.42
N LYS A 477 1.38 13.58 15.75
CA LYS A 477 2.61 13.85 16.51
C LYS A 477 3.84 13.10 16.00
#